data_AF-A0A1V5DYE1-F1
#
_entry.id   AF-A0A1V5DYE1-F1
#
_cell.length_a   1.000
_cell.length_b   1.000
_cell.length_c   1.000
_cell.angle_alpha   90.00
_cell.angle_beta   90.00
_cell.angle_gamma   90.00
#
_symmetry.space_group_name_H-M   'P 1'
#
loop_
_entity.id
_entity.type
_entity.pdbx_description
1 polymer ?
#
loop_
_entity_poly.entity_id
_entity_poly.type
_entity_poly.pdbx_seq_one_letter_code
_entity_poly.pdbx_strand_id
1 'polypeptide(L)' 'MHARPAASLVKTAQQFEADIYIERNGQTVNAKSILGILTLACPQGGMFTIRAEGSDGIAAMKALEDLIENKFGED' A
#
# COMPACT_ATOMS: atom_id res chain seq x y z
N MET A 1 8.22 6.10 2.91
CA MET A 1 6.77 6.27 3.07
C MET A 1 6.51 7.37 4.08
N HIS A 2 6.38 8.59 3.58
CA HIS A 2 5.88 9.76 4.30
C HIS A 2 4.39 9.97 3.96
N ALA A 3 3.78 11.04 4.48
CA ALA A 3 2.35 11.30 4.37
C ALA A 3 1.78 11.25 2.94
N ARG A 4 2.54 11.72 1.94
CA ARG A 4 2.08 11.82 0.54
C ARG A 4 2.03 10.46 -0.19
N PRO A 5 3.10 9.65 -0.27
CA PRO A 5 3.06 8.26 -0.73
C PRO A 5 2.03 7.42 0.00
N ALA A 6 1.92 7.60 1.32
CA ALA A 6 0.93 6.90 2.12
C ALA A 6 -0.50 7.25 1.67
N ALA A 7 -0.80 8.53 1.42
CA ALA A 7 -2.10 8.95 0.92
C ALA A 7 -2.39 8.40 -0.49
N SER A 8 -1.42 8.42 -1.41
CA SER A 8 -1.57 7.85 -2.76
C SER A 8 -1.84 6.34 -2.71
N LEU A 9 -1.13 5.62 -1.84
CA LEU A 9 -1.33 4.19 -1.64
C LEU A 9 -2.72 3.89 -1.09
N VAL A 10 -3.12 4.60 -0.03
CA VAL A 10 -4.44 4.44 0.59
C VAL A 10 -5.56 4.73 -0.40
N LYS A 11 -5.44 5.84 -1.16
CA LYS A 11 -6.42 6.21 -2.18
C LYS A 11 -6.53 5.15 -3.28
N THR A 12 -5.43 4.50 -3.64
CA THR A 12 -5.42 3.43 -4.64
C THR A 12 -6.06 2.16 -4.06
N ALA A 13 -5.66 1.76 -2.85
CA ALA A 13 -6.23 0.59 -2.17
C ALA A 13 -7.75 0.73 -1.92
N GLN A 14 -8.25 1.93 -1.65
CA GLN A 14 -9.68 2.20 -1.42
C GLN A 14 -10.56 2.09 -2.68
N GLN A 15 -9.97 1.95 -3.88
CA GLN A 15 -10.73 1.76 -5.12
C GLN A 15 -11.20 0.31 -5.32
N PHE A 16 -10.73 -0.61 -4.48
CA PHE A 16 -10.97 -2.04 -4.60
C PHE A 16 -11.79 -2.55 -3.43
N GLU A 17 -12.60 -3.57 -3.67
CA GLU A 17 -13.36 -4.28 -2.64
C GLU A 17 -12.47 -5.22 -1.83
N ALA A 18 -11.44 -5.80 -2.46
CA ALA A 18 -10.48 -6.70 -1.83
C ALA A 18 -9.91 -6.14 -0.52
N ASP A 19 -9.71 -7.03 0.44
CA ASP A 19 -8.96 -6.75 1.64
C ASP A 19 -7.48 -6.68 1.29
N ILE A 20 -6.87 -5.53 1.53
CA ILE A 20 -5.47 -5.27 1.18
C ILE A 20 -4.70 -4.99 2.45
N TYR A 21 -3.62 -5.75 2.65
CA TYR A 21 -2.75 -5.66 3.81
C TYR A 21 -1.32 -5.37 3.38
N ILE A 22 -0.62 -4.60 4.21
CA ILE A 22 0.83 -4.41 4.10
C ILE A 22 1.49 -4.97 5.35
N GLU A 23 2.50 -5.79 5.15
CA GLU A 23 3.31 -6.37 6.21
C GLU A 23 4.75 -5.90 6.14
N ARG A 24 5.31 -5.52 7.29
CA ARG A 24 6.73 -5.22 7.45
C ARG A 24 7.17 -5.50 8.88
N ASN A 25 8.32 -6.15 9.05
CA ASN A 25 8.91 -6.43 10.37
C ASN A 25 7.93 -7.11 11.36
N GLY A 26 7.08 -8.02 10.86
CA GLY A 26 6.06 -8.71 11.67
C GLY A 26 4.87 -7.85 12.08
N GLN A 27 4.76 -6.62 11.58
CA GLN A 27 3.58 -5.77 11.71
C GLN A 27 2.77 -5.83 10.42
N THR A 28 1.46 -6.06 10.54
CA THR A 28 0.53 -6.08 9.41
C THR A 28 -0.52 -5.00 9.63
N VAL A 29 -0.76 -4.18 8.61
CA VAL A 29 -1.73 -3.08 8.65
C VAL A 29 -2.64 -3.12 7.43
N ASN A 30 -3.85 -2.58 7.58
CA ASN A 30 -4.78 -2.42 6.47
C ASN A 30 -4.31 -1.29 5.54
N ALA A 31 -4.14 -1.59 4.26
CA ALA A 31 -3.66 -0.64 3.24
C ALA A 31 -4.65 0.50 2.94
N LYS A 32 -5.94 0.32 3.30
CA LYS A 32 -6.99 1.33 3.18
C LYS A 32 -7.02 2.30 4.39
N SER A 33 -6.19 2.09 5.41
CA SER A 33 -6.10 2.95 6.60
C SER A 33 -4.80 3.76 6.61
N ILE A 34 -4.93 5.08 6.40
CA ILE A 34 -3.78 6.00 6.41
C ILE A 34 -2.99 5.95 7.72
N LEU A 35 -3.66 5.82 8.86
CA LEU A 35 -2.99 5.73 10.15
C LEU A 35 -2.13 4.47 10.22
N GLY A 36 -2.66 3.31 9.81
CA GLY A 36 -1.91 2.06 9.79
C GLY A 36 -0.64 2.16 8.92
N ILE A 37 -0.79 2.70 7.72
CA ILE A 37 0.33 2.91 6.80
C ILE A 37 1.42 3.82 7.40
N LEU A 38 1.03 4.91 8.06
CA LEU A 38 1.98 5.82 8.73
C LEU A 38 2.70 5.15 9.90
N THR A 39 2.03 4.26 10.64
CA THR A 39 2.65 3.52 11.75
C THR A 39 3.66 2.45 11.30
N LEU A 40 3.49 1.88 10.09
CA LEU A 40 4.40 0.87 9.54
C LEU A 40 5.79 1.44 9.16
N ALA A 41 5.88 2.77 9.05
CA ALA A 41 7.11 3.56 8.92
C ALA A 41 8.16 2.97 7.96
N CYS A 42 7.85 2.81 6.66
CA CYS A 42 8.80 2.27 5.69
C CYS A 42 9.76 3.36 5.15
N PRO A 43 11.06 3.37 5.50
CA PRO A 43 12.02 4.33 4.94
C PRO A 43 12.28 4.04 3.46
N GLN A 44 12.91 4.99 2.77
CA GLN A 44 13.38 4.76 1.41
C GLN A 44 14.34 3.56 1.36
N GLY A 45 14.16 2.67 0.38
CA GLY A 45 14.91 1.41 0.28
C GLY A 45 14.44 0.31 1.24
N GLY A 46 13.42 0.56 2.06
CA GLY A 46 12.77 -0.48 2.86
C GLY A 46 11.94 -1.44 2.01
N MET A 47 11.86 -2.68 2.45
CA MET A 47 10.99 -3.70 1.85
C MET A 47 9.74 -3.92 2.71
N PHE A 48 8.63 -4.24 2.06
CA PHE A 48 7.38 -4.65 2.68
C PHE A 48 6.66 -5.64 1.75
N THR A 49 5.73 -6.39 2.29
CA THR A 49 4.91 -7.35 1.55
C THR A 49 3.51 -6.81 1.43
N ILE A 50 2.91 -6.87 0.24
CA ILE A 50 1.48 -6.59 0.04
C ILE A 50 0.74 -7.91 -0.13
N ARG A 51 -0.42 -8.03 0.50
CA ARG A 51 -1.37 -9.12 0.29
C ARG A 51 -2.72 -8.51 -0.08
N ALA A 52 -3.35 -9.03 -1.14
CA ALA A 52 -4.68 -8.61 -1.57
C ALA A 52 -5.58 -9.84 -1.70
N GLU A 53 -6.72 -9.83 -1.03
CA GLU A 53 -7.67 -10.95 -1.00
C GLU A 53 -9.08 -10.47 -1.35
N GLY A 54 -9.66 -11.05 -2.38
CA GLY A 54 -10.99 -10.68 -2.84
C GLY A 54 -11.14 -10.87 -4.35
N SER A 55 -12.33 -10.56 -4.84
CA SER A 55 -12.70 -10.72 -6.25
C SER A 55 -11.84 -9.86 -7.20
N ASP A 56 -11.37 -8.70 -6.73
CA ASP A 56 -10.54 -7.76 -7.47
C ASP A 56 -9.09 -7.70 -6.93
N GLY A 57 -8.66 -8.67 -6.12
CA GLY A 57 -7.33 -8.68 -5.49
C GLY A 57 -6.16 -8.63 -6.49
N ILE A 58 -6.30 -9.29 -7.65
CA ILE A 58 -5.29 -9.24 -8.72
C ILE A 58 -5.20 -7.83 -9.33
N ALA A 59 -6.35 -7.19 -9.57
CA ALA A 59 -6.39 -5.83 -10.10
C ALA A 59 -5.83 -4.82 -9.09
N ALA A 60 -6.14 -5.00 -7.81
CA ALA A 60 -5.60 -4.22 -6.71
C ALA A 60 -4.07 -4.33 -6.62
N MET A 61 -3.53 -5.55 -6.70
CA MET A 61 -2.08 -5.77 -6.68
C MET A 61 -1.40 -5.04 -7.83
N LYS A 62 -1.93 -5.19 -9.06
CA LYS A 62 -1.36 -4.52 -10.24
C LYS A 62 -1.37 -3.00 -10.12
N ALA A 63 -2.47 -2.40 -9.66
CA ALA A 63 -2.55 -0.95 -9.48
C ALA A 63 -1.58 -0.43 -8.41
N LEU A 64 -1.35 -1.21 -7.35
CA LEU A 64 -0.37 -0.88 -6.31
C LEU A 64 1.07 -1.02 -6.78
N GLU A 65 1.38 -2.05 -7.59
CA GLU A 65 2.67 -2.20 -8.26
C GLU A 65 2.96 -1.00 -9.17
N ASP A 66 2.02 -0.68 -10.08
CA ASP A 66 2.14 0.47 -10.99
C ASP A 66 2.36 1.78 -10.22
N LEU A 67 1.68 1.96 -9.08
CA LEU A 67 1.86 3.14 -8.23
C LEU A 67 3.27 3.21 -7.63
N ILE A 68 3.81 2.08 -7.16
CA ILE A 68 5.14 2.00 -6.55
C ILE A 68 6.24 2.21 -7.59
N GLU A 69 6.09 1.60 -8.78
CA GLU A 69 7.02 1.78 -9.91
C GLU A 69 7.07 3.23 -10.38
N ASN A 70 5.93 3.91 -10.38
CA ASN A 70 5.83 5.34 -10.67
C ASN A 70 6.21 6.23 -9.48
N LYS A 71 6.90 5.69 -8.45
CA LYS A 71 7.33 6.40 -7.24
C LYS A 71 6.21 7.21 -6.58
N PHE A 72 4.99 6.68 -6.55
CA PHE A 72 3.80 7.36 -6.00
C PHE A 72 3.44 8.69 -6.69
N GLY A 73 3.94 8.93 -7.89
CA GLY A 73 3.78 10.19 -8.62
C GLY A 73 4.72 11.30 -8.12
N GLU A 74 5.89 10.93 -7.59
CA GLU A 74 6.95 11.83 -7.12
C GLU A 74 8.22 11.66 -7.98
N ASP A 75 8.90 12.76 -8.32
CA ASP A 75 10.16 12.78 -9.09
C ASP A 75 11.36 12.24 -8.29
#